data_AF-A0A9P7JWG3-F1
#
_entry.id   AF-A0A9P7JWG3-F1
#
_cell.length_a   1.000
_cell.length_b   1.000
_cell.length_c   1.000
_cell.angle_alpha   90.00
_cell.angle_beta   90.00
_cell.angle_gamma   90.00
#
_symmetry.space_group_name_H-M   'P 1'
#
loop_
_entity.id
_entity.type
_entity.pdbx_description
1 polymer ?
#
loop_
_entity_poly.entity_id
_entity_poly.type
_entity_poly.pdbx_seq_one_letter_code
_entity_poly.pdbx_strand_id
1 'polypeptide(L)' 'MPDNLEHELPDDPSTYAEAMASKHAAQWTTALKEEFDSLRELGVYKLVPRMAIPPGRKIMCSRPVFKLKRDQHG' A
#
# COMPACT_ATOMS: atom_id res chain seq x y z
N MET A 1 13.86 10.15 -24.12
CA MET A 1 14.40 9.61 -22.86
C MET A 1 13.47 8.50 -22.43
N PRO A 2 13.88 7.22 -22.40
CA PRO A 2 12.96 6.18 -22.00
C PRO A 2 12.76 6.25 -20.48
N ASP A 3 11.48 6.23 -20.17
CA ASP A 3 10.80 6.08 -18.89
C ASP A 3 11.58 5.20 -17.90
N ASN A 4 11.93 5.79 -16.75
CA ASN A 4 12.55 5.09 -15.63
C ASN A 4 11.46 4.28 -14.92
N LEU A 5 11.05 3.17 -15.53
CA LEU A 5 10.23 2.13 -14.92
C LEU A 5 10.95 1.67 -13.65
N GLU A 6 10.41 2.07 -12.50
CA GLU A 6 10.79 1.54 -11.19
C GLU A 6 10.66 0.02 -11.24
N HIS A 7 11.77 -0.66 -11.52
CA HIS A 7 11.82 -2.10 -11.67
C HIS A 7 11.28 -2.75 -10.39
N GLU A 8 10.27 -3.60 -10.51
CA GLU A 8 9.90 -4.56 -9.47
C GLU A 8 11.14 -5.44 -9.23
N LEU A 9 11.85 -5.20 -8.13
CA LEU A 9 13.05 -5.94 -7.80
C LEU A 9 12.66 -7.30 -7.22
N PRO A 10 13.42 -8.38 -7.47
CA PRO A 10 13.03 -9.75 -7.09
C PRO A 10 12.76 -9.95 -5.60
N ASP A 11 13.36 -9.12 -4.75
CA ASP A 11 13.22 -9.22 -3.29
C ASP A 11 12.08 -8.35 -2.72
N ASP A 12 11.47 -7.50 -3.55
CA ASP A 12 10.35 -6.68 -3.10
C ASP A 12 9.08 -7.55 -3.02
N PRO A 13 8.37 -7.53 -1.88
CA PRO A 13 7.16 -8.31 -1.76
C PRO A 13 6.07 -7.73 -2.67
N SER A 14 5.61 -8.55 -3.61
CA SER A 14 4.58 -8.19 -4.59
C SER A 14 3.17 -8.20 -3.99
N THR A 15 3.01 -8.90 -2.87
CA THR A 15 1.74 -9.05 -2.15
C THR A 15 1.87 -8.72 -0.67
N TYR A 16 0.73 -8.36 -0.06
CA TYR A 16 0.63 -8.20 1.40
C TYR A 16 1.07 -9.48 2.13
N ALA A 17 0.72 -10.66 1.61
CA ALA A 17 1.11 -11.93 2.20
C ALA A 17 2.64 -12.12 2.24
N GLU A 18 3.33 -11.78 1.16
CA GLU A 18 4.80 -11.81 1.10
C GLU A 18 5.43 -10.77 2.03
N ALA A 19 4.88 -9.55 2.07
CA ALA A 19 5.37 -8.50 2.97
C ALA A 19 5.24 -8.94 4.44
N MET A 20 4.12 -9.55 4.80
CA MET A 20 3.84 -10.05 6.15
C MET A 20 4.57 -11.35 6.50
N ALA A 21 5.00 -12.13 5.51
CA ALA A 21 5.86 -13.29 5.71
C ALA A 21 7.35 -12.92 5.83
N SER A 22 7.72 -11.67 5.49
CA SER A 22 9.10 -11.20 5.56
C SER A 22 9.54 -10.89 7.00
N LYS A 23 10.86 -10.80 7.22
CA LYS A 23 11.46 -10.32 8.48
C LYS A 23 11.05 -8.88 8.84
N HIS A 24 10.50 -8.12 7.89
CA HIS A 24 10.08 -6.74 8.05
C HIS A 24 8.57 -6.58 8.32
N ALA A 25 7.83 -7.68 8.53
CA ALA A 25 6.36 -7.66 8.72
C ALA A 25 5.88 -6.64 9.77
N ALA A 26 6.60 -6.51 10.89
CA ALA A 26 6.28 -5.54 11.93
C ALA A 26 6.41 -4.09 11.41
N GLN A 27 7.47 -3.80 10.63
CA GLN A 27 7.70 -2.48 10.03
C GLN A 27 6.62 -2.16 9.00
N TRP A 28 6.23 -3.13 8.18
CA TRP A 28 5.14 -2.95 7.22
C TRP A 28 3.79 -2.70 7.89
N THR A 29 3.49 -3.42 8.97
CA THR A 29 2.25 -3.23 9.72
C THR A 29 2.20 -1.84 10.35
N THR A 30 3.28 -1.40 10.97
CA THR A 30 3.39 -0.06 11.56
C THR A 30 3.24 1.02 10.50
N ALA A 31 3.96 0.91 9.37
CA ALA A 31 3.92 1.89 8.29
C ALA A 31 2.51 2.00 7.67
N LEU A 32 1.84 0.88 7.43
CA LEU A 32 0.44 0.88 6.95
C LEU A 32 -0.48 1.58 7.95
N LYS A 33 -0.31 1.31 9.24
CA LYS A 33 -1.12 1.93 10.28
C LYS A 33 -0.89 3.44 10.33
N GLU A 34 0.36 3.88 10.30
CA GLU A 34 0.73 5.31 10.26
C GLU A 34 0.14 6.00 9.03
N GLU A 35 0.20 5.35 7.86
CA GLU A 35 -0.43 5.87 6.65
C GLU A 35 -1.95 6.01 6.83
N PHE A 36 -2.64 4.98 7.31
CA PHE A 36 -4.09 5.06 7.57
C PHE A 36 -4.47 6.11 8.62
N ASP A 37 -3.67 6.26 9.68
CA ASP A 37 -3.89 7.26 10.71
C ASP A 37 -3.66 8.67 10.15
N SER A 38 -2.65 8.88 9.32
CA SER A 38 -2.41 10.17 8.62
C SER A 38 -3.58 10.53 7.68
N LEU A 39 -4.11 9.57 6.92
CA LEU A 39 -5.27 9.78 6.06
C LEU A 39 -6.52 10.14 6.87
N ARG A 40 -6.64 9.59 8.10
CA ARG A 40 -7.73 9.90 9.03
C ARG A 40 -7.58 11.30 9.59
N GLU A 41 -6.38 11.69 10.03
CA GLU A 41 -6.08 13.03 10.56
C GLU A 41 -6.28 14.13 9.51
N LEU A 42 -5.86 13.87 8.27
CA LEU A 42 -6.04 14.79 7.15
C LEU A 42 -7.51 14.87 6.67
N GLY A 43 -8.37 13.95 7.10
CA GLY A 43 -9.79 13.94 6.73
C GLY A 43 -10.04 13.74 5.23
N VAL A 44 -9.10 13.13 4.50
CA VAL A 44 -9.16 13.00 3.03
C VAL A 44 -10.16 11.96 2.54
N TYR A 45 -10.68 11.12 3.44
CA TYR A 45 -11.67 10.10 3.12
C TYR A 45 -12.72 9.95 4.21
N LYS A 46 -13.90 9.45 3.82
CA LYS A 46 -14.99 9.09 4.73
C LYS A 46 -15.31 7.61 4.59
N LEU A 47 -15.37 6.91 5.72
CA LEU A 47 -15.90 5.54 5.76
C LEU A 47 -17.41 5.58 5.58
N VAL A 48 -17.89 4.94 4.52
CA VAL A 48 -19.33 4.80 4.22
C VAL A 48 -19.72 3.32 4.25
N PRO A 49 -20.90 2.97 4.79
CA PRO A 49 -21.40 1.60 4.71
C PRO A 49 -21.55 1.17 3.25
N ARG A 50 -21.25 -0.10 2.96
CA ARG A 50 -21.36 -0.63 1.59
C ARG A 50 -22.77 -0.53 1.02
N MET A 51 -23.79 -0.55 1.86
CA MET A 51 -25.21 -0.39 1.46
C MET A 51 -25.53 1.02 0.97
N ALA A 52 -24.71 2.03 1.30
CA ALA A 52 -24.89 3.39 0.82
C ALA A 52 -24.39 3.58 -0.62
N ILE A 53 -23.77 2.55 -1.22
CA ILE A 53 -23.25 2.61 -2.59
C ILE A 53 -24.40 2.35 -3.56
N PRO A 54 -24.65 3.26 -4.54
CA PRO A 54 -25.71 3.06 -5.52
C PRO A 54 -25.51 1.76 -6.32
N PRO A 55 -26.61 1.07 -6.70
CA PRO A 55 -26.52 -0.14 -7.52
C PRO A 55 -25.83 0.16 -8.86
N GLY A 56 -25.08 -0.81 -9.38
CA GLY A 56 -24.36 -0.69 -10.65
C GLY A 56 -23.04 0.08 -10.59
N ARG A 57 -22.54 0.46 -9.40
CA ARG A 57 -21.26 1.15 -9.25
C ARG A 57 -20.12 0.18 -8.92
N LYS A 58 -19.00 0.31 -9.62
CA LYS A 58 -17.76 -0.44 -9.34
C LYS A 58 -17.04 0.19 -8.16
N ILE A 59 -16.79 -0.62 -7.12
CA ILE A 59 -15.95 -0.22 -5.98
C ILE A 59 -14.50 -0.35 -6.43
N MET A 60 -13.73 0.73 -6.31
CA MET A 60 -12.30 0.71 -6.54
C MET A 60 -11.62 0.28 -5.23
N CYS A 61 -10.88 -0.82 -5.28
CA CYS A 61 -10.06 -1.25 -4.16
C CYS A 61 -8.73 -0.49 -4.21
N SER A 62 -8.24 -0.02 -3.07
CA SER A 62 -6.85 0.39 -2.93
C SER A 62 -5.94 -0.83 -2.92
N ARG A 63 -4.75 -0.71 -3.52
CA ARG A 63 -3.71 -1.75 -3.49
C ARG A 63 -2.46 -1.14 -2.86
N PRO A 64 -2.10 -1.50 -1.61
CA PRO A 64 -0.84 -1.07 -1.03
C PRO A 64 0.32 -1.70 -1.81
N VAL A 65 1.39 -0.93 -2.02
CA VAL A 65 2.62 -1.37 -2.70
C VAL A 65 3.76 -1.29 -1.69
N PHE A 66 4.50 -2.38 -1.54
CA PHE A 66 5.60 -2.51 -0.60
C PHE A 66 6.92 -2.45 -1.36
N LYS A 67 7.84 -1.58 -0.96
CA LYS A 67 9.15 -1.42 -1.62
C LYS A 67 10.25 -1.33 -0.58
N LEU A 68 11.26 -2.19 -0.69
CA LEU A 68 12.40 -2.14 0.22
C LEU A 68 13.32 -0.99 -0.18
N LYS A 69 13.59 -0.09 0.77
CA LYS A 69 14.60 0.94 0.58
C LYS A 69 15.97 0.30 0.74
N ARG A 70 16.74 0.28 -0.35
CA ARG A 70 18.13 -0.18 -0.36
C ARG A 70 19.08 1.01 -0.18
N ASP A 71 20.31 0.74 0.23
CA ASP A 71 21.30 1.80 0.48
C ASP A 71 21.88 2.36 -0.83
N GLN A 72 22.84 3.28 -0.71
CA GLN A 72 23.49 3.94 -1.86
C GLN A 72 24.22 2.98 -2.83
N HIS A 73 24.30 1.67 -2.54
CA HIS A 73 25.03 0.69 -3.32
C HIS A 73 24.18 -0.41 -3.94
N GLY A 74 22.86 -0.35 -3.81
CA GLY A 74 22.00 -1.27 -4.53
C GLY A 74 20.95 -1.85 -3.65
#